data_AF-A0A820DKH3-F1
#
_entry.id   AF-A0A820DKH3-F1
#
_cell.length_a   1.000
_cell.length_b   1.000
_cell.length_c   1.000
_cell.angle_alpha   90.00
_cell.angle_beta   90.00
_cell.angle_gamma   90.00
#
_symmetry.space_group_name_H-M   'P 1'
#
loop_
_entity.id
_entity.type
_entity.pdbx_description
1 polymer ?
#
loop_
_entity_poly.entity_id
_entity_poly.type
_entity_poly.pdbx_seq_one_letter_code
_entity_poly.pdbx_strand_id
1 'polypeptide(L)'
;THPEDRPPPKNEDEMMILIFECIDRLFSIVRPRKLLYMAIDGVAPRAKMNQQRSRRFRASKETVDKTEQMEKIKNEIRANGGLLPEDKNQQEKSEHFDSNCITPGTPFMSKLADCLRYYIRHRMNSNPAWRAIKIILSDANVPGEGEHKIMDYIRRQRAQPDHDPNTHHVLCGADADLIMLGLATHEPYFTIIREEFKPNKPRPCDICGQLGHDMKECKGIAKEKFGKHDELIAAKNYGETRYIFVRISVLREYLYRDLEIHYQLPFQWDLERAIDDWVFMCFFVGNDFLPHLPSLEIRENAIDRLIRIYKDN
;
A
#
# COMPACT_ATOMS: atom_id res chain seq x y z
N THR A 1 -8.79 -6.03 3.79
CA THR A 1 -9.77 -6.54 2.82
C THR A 1 -9.27 -7.83 2.19
N HIS A 2 -8.04 -7.86 1.68
CA HIS A 2 -7.40 -9.07 1.13
C HIS A 2 -6.04 -9.34 1.79
N PRO A 3 -6.04 -9.83 3.04
CA PRO A 3 -4.77 -10.20 3.68
C PRO A 3 -4.09 -11.34 2.92
N GLU A 4 -2.79 -11.20 2.63
CA GLU A 4 -2.01 -12.29 2.01
C GLU A 4 -1.72 -13.43 3.00
N ASP A 5 -1.64 -13.09 4.29
CA ASP A 5 -1.17 -13.97 5.36
C ASP A 5 -2.30 -14.40 6.33
N ARG A 6 -3.58 -14.25 5.95
CA ARG A 6 -4.74 -14.80 6.70
C ARG A 6 -5.98 -14.87 5.80
N PRO A 7 -7.06 -15.57 6.18
CA PRO A 7 -8.32 -15.52 5.44
C PRO A 7 -8.88 -14.09 5.36
N PRO A 8 -9.63 -13.75 4.29
CA PRO A 8 -10.34 -12.49 4.24
C PRO A 8 -11.35 -12.37 5.39
N PRO A 9 -11.61 -11.14 5.89
CA PRO A 9 -12.58 -10.93 6.96
C PRO A 9 -13.97 -11.37 6.50
N LYS A 10 -14.75 -11.94 7.43
CA LYS A 10 -16.08 -12.49 7.14
C LYS A 10 -17.13 -11.41 6.90
N ASN A 11 -16.96 -10.24 7.52
CA ASN A 11 -17.88 -9.11 7.43
C ASN A 11 -17.13 -7.78 7.66
N GLU A 12 -17.86 -6.67 7.49
CA GLU A 12 -17.30 -5.33 7.69
C GLU A 12 -16.84 -5.07 9.12
N ASP A 13 -17.50 -5.62 10.14
CA ASP A 13 -17.17 -5.34 11.53
C ASP A 13 -15.83 -5.98 11.91
N GLU A 14 -15.58 -7.21 11.47
CA GLU A 14 -14.26 -7.85 11.56
C GLU A 14 -13.21 -7.01 10.82
N MET A 15 -13.55 -6.48 9.64
CA MET A 15 -12.64 -5.59 8.90
C MET A 15 -12.27 -4.33 9.69
N MET A 16 -13.22 -3.70 10.39
CA MET A 16 -12.94 -2.53 11.24
C MET A 16 -12.00 -2.89 12.39
N ILE A 17 -12.21 -4.04 13.04
CA ILE A 17 -11.33 -4.54 14.10
C ILE A 17 -9.91 -4.73 13.56
N LEU A 18 -9.76 -5.34 12.39
CA LEU A 18 -8.45 -5.55 11.75
C LEU A 18 -7.75 -4.23 11.40
N ILE A 19 -8.52 -3.20 11.00
CA ILE A 19 -7.98 -1.85 10.78
C ILE A 19 -7.47 -1.26 12.10
N PHE A 20 -8.22 -1.39 13.19
CA PHE A 20 -7.80 -0.90 14.52
C PHE A 20 -6.52 -1.61 15.01
N GLU A 21 -6.43 -2.93 14.86
CA GLU A 21 -5.24 -3.71 15.19
C GLU A 21 -4.02 -3.26 14.37
N CYS A 22 -4.22 -2.97 13.08
CA CYS A 22 -3.15 -2.46 12.22
C CYS A 22 -2.65 -1.09 12.70
N ILE A 23 -3.56 -0.17 13.03
CA ILE A 23 -3.20 1.15 13.55
C ILE A 23 -2.49 1.03 14.90
N ASP A 24 -2.97 0.17 15.80
CA ASP A 24 -2.31 -0.09 17.10
C ASP A 24 -0.90 -0.65 16.92
N ARG A 25 -0.73 -1.60 15.98
CA ARG A 25 0.58 -2.18 15.66
C ARG A 25 1.53 -1.10 15.15
N LEU A 26 1.12 -0.30 14.17
CA LEU A 26 1.92 0.81 13.65
C LEU A 26 2.24 1.85 14.73
N PHE A 27 1.26 2.21 15.57
CA PHE A 27 1.46 3.11 16.69
C PHE A 27 2.49 2.57 17.68
N SER A 28 2.45 1.27 17.97
CA SER A 28 3.39 0.62 18.90
C SER A 28 4.83 0.57 18.38
N ILE A 29 4.99 0.48 17.05
CA ILE A 29 6.27 0.50 16.34
C ILE A 29 6.84 1.92 16.29
N VAL A 30 6.04 2.87 15.79
CA VAL A 30 6.49 4.26 15.51
C VAL A 30 6.54 5.12 16.77
N ARG A 31 5.58 4.96 17.69
CA ARG A 31 5.47 5.69 18.96
C ARG A 31 5.54 7.22 18.79
N PRO A 32 4.60 7.83 18.02
CA PRO A 32 4.60 9.26 17.79
C PRO A 32 4.50 10.05 19.11
N ARG A 33 5.16 11.21 19.17
CA ARG A 33 5.28 12.03 20.40
C ARG A 33 4.56 13.37 20.36
N LYS A 34 4.18 13.85 19.16
CA LYS A 34 3.48 15.12 18.99
C LYS A 34 2.16 14.96 18.23
N LEU A 35 2.17 14.21 17.13
CA LEU A 35 1.04 14.14 16.20
C LEU A 35 0.85 12.72 15.65
N LEU A 36 -0.40 12.28 15.56
CA LEU A 36 -0.87 11.20 14.69
C LEU A 36 -1.83 11.79 13.66
N TYR A 37 -1.46 11.77 12.38
CA TYR A 37 -2.33 12.20 11.28
C TYR A 37 -2.82 10.97 10.53
N MET A 38 -4.14 10.79 10.47
CA MET A 38 -4.80 9.70 9.77
C MET A 38 -5.53 10.25 8.54
N ALA A 39 -5.03 9.94 7.35
CA ALA A 39 -5.61 10.40 6.08
C ALA A 39 -6.27 9.24 5.35
N ILE A 40 -7.54 9.41 5.01
CA ILE A 40 -8.31 8.48 4.18
C ILE A 40 -8.52 9.17 2.83
N ASP A 41 -8.43 8.47 1.71
CA ASP A 41 -8.67 9.06 0.40
C ASP A 41 -10.06 9.70 0.31
N GLY A 42 -10.08 10.96 -0.13
CA GLY A 42 -11.28 11.70 -0.52
C GLY A 42 -11.43 11.77 -2.03
N VAL A 43 -12.29 12.68 -2.52
CA VAL A 43 -12.47 12.89 -3.96
C VAL A 43 -11.16 13.37 -4.58
N ALA A 44 -10.57 12.54 -5.47
CA ALA A 44 -9.31 12.80 -6.12
C ALA A 44 -9.45 13.68 -7.37
N PRO A 45 -8.36 14.29 -7.87
CA PRO A 45 -8.37 15.04 -9.13
C PRO A 45 -8.73 14.16 -10.33
N ARG A 46 -9.23 14.78 -11.41
CA ARG A 46 -9.67 14.07 -12.64
C ARG A 46 -8.60 13.14 -13.23
N ALA A 47 -7.33 13.54 -13.17
CA ALA A 47 -6.21 12.73 -13.67
C ALA A 47 -6.14 11.39 -12.92
N LYS A 48 -6.19 11.41 -11.58
CA LYS A 48 -6.26 10.20 -10.75
C LYS A 48 -7.55 9.42 -10.96
N MET A 49 -8.69 10.09 -11.12
CA MET A 49 -9.98 9.42 -11.36
C MET A 49 -9.95 8.54 -12.62
N ASN A 50 -9.28 8.98 -13.69
CA ASN A 50 -9.12 8.18 -14.91
C ASN A 50 -8.31 6.90 -14.64
N GLN A 51 -7.22 7.03 -13.87
CA GLN A 51 -6.38 5.89 -13.47
C GLN A 51 -7.17 4.92 -12.57
N GLN A 52 -7.88 5.44 -11.56
CA GLN A 52 -8.70 4.63 -10.64
C GLN A 52 -9.81 3.90 -11.40
N ARG A 53 -10.47 4.60 -12.35
CA ARG A 53 -11.46 3.99 -13.24
C ARG A 53 -10.83 2.84 -14.03
N SER A 54 -9.70 3.06 -14.70
CA SER A 54 -9.04 2.01 -15.47
C SER A 54 -8.66 0.79 -14.61
N ARG A 55 -8.14 1.01 -13.40
CA ARG A 55 -7.77 -0.07 -12.47
C ARG A 55 -9.00 -0.89 -12.05
N ARG A 56 -10.11 -0.23 -11.70
CA ARG A 56 -11.35 -0.91 -11.28
C ARG A 56 -11.99 -1.72 -12.40
N PHE A 57 -12.09 -1.14 -13.60
CA PHE A 57 -12.60 -1.86 -14.78
C PHE A 57 -11.77 -3.11 -15.08
N ARG A 58 -10.43 -3.00 -14.97
CA ARG A 58 -9.53 -4.15 -15.15
C ARG A 58 -9.75 -5.21 -14.07
N ALA A 59 -9.79 -4.84 -12.79
CA ALA A 59 -9.99 -5.77 -11.68
C ALA A 59 -11.34 -6.52 -11.77
N SER A 60 -12.42 -5.82 -12.15
CA SER A 60 -13.71 -6.45 -12.40
C SER A 60 -13.64 -7.45 -13.55
N LYS A 61 -12.99 -7.09 -14.66
CA LYS A 61 -12.81 -7.99 -15.81
C LYS A 61 -11.96 -9.21 -15.45
N GLU A 62 -10.83 -9.02 -14.78
CA GLU A 62 -9.94 -10.10 -14.32
C GLU A 62 -10.66 -11.06 -13.38
N THR A 63 -11.56 -10.56 -12.52
CA THR A 63 -12.39 -11.39 -11.64
C THR A 63 -13.35 -12.28 -12.43
N VAL A 64 -14.01 -11.73 -13.46
CA VAL A 64 -14.90 -12.48 -14.35
C VAL A 64 -14.10 -13.53 -15.13
N ASP A 65 -13.02 -13.11 -15.80
CA ASP A 65 -12.16 -13.98 -16.60
C ASP A 65 -11.59 -15.13 -15.74
N LYS A 66 -11.16 -14.84 -14.50
CA LYS A 66 -10.66 -15.84 -13.54
C LYS A 66 -11.75 -16.82 -13.14
N THR A 67 -12.97 -16.35 -12.87
CA THR A 67 -14.10 -17.20 -12.49
C THR A 67 -14.48 -18.15 -13.63
N GLU A 68 -14.55 -17.64 -14.87
CA GLU A 68 -14.82 -18.47 -16.05
C GLU A 68 -13.72 -19.51 -16.30
N GLN A 69 -12.46 -19.14 -16.13
CA GLN A 69 -11.33 -20.07 -16.25
C GLN A 69 -11.37 -21.15 -15.16
N MET A 70 -11.66 -20.78 -13.92
CA MET A 70 -11.80 -21.72 -12.81
C MET A 70 -12.92 -22.74 -13.08
N GLU A 71 -14.08 -22.30 -13.57
CA GLU A 71 -15.19 -23.20 -13.90
C GLU A 71 -14.85 -24.16 -15.06
N LYS A 72 -14.14 -23.68 -16.09
CA LYS A 72 -13.65 -24.54 -17.19
C LYS A 72 -12.73 -25.65 -16.67
N ILE A 73 -11.73 -25.28 -15.86
CA ILE A 73 -10.77 -26.26 -15.32
C ILE A 73 -11.46 -27.23 -14.36
N LYS A 74 -12.38 -26.76 -13.51
CA LYS A 74 -13.19 -27.65 -12.66
C LYS A 74 -13.99 -28.67 -13.48
N ASN A 75 -14.59 -28.25 -14.59
CA ASN A 75 -15.34 -29.15 -15.47
C ASN A 75 -14.43 -30.17 -16.17
N GLU A 76 -13.23 -29.77 -16.60
CA GLU A 76 -12.22 -30.70 -17.15
C GLU A 76 -11.74 -31.71 -16.10
N ILE A 77 -11.48 -31.27 -14.87
CA ILE A 77 -11.10 -32.16 -13.76
C ILE A 77 -12.22 -33.19 -13.51
N ARG A 78 -13.48 -32.76 -13.45
CA ARG A 78 -14.64 -33.66 -13.29
C ARG A 78 -14.76 -34.65 -14.44
N ALA A 79 -14.59 -34.19 -15.69
CA ALA A 79 -14.64 -35.05 -16.88
C ALA A 79 -13.52 -36.11 -16.89
N ASN A 80 -12.35 -35.77 -16.36
CA ASN A 80 -11.21 -36.68 -16.22
C ASN A 80 -11.28 -37.57 -14.96
N GLY A 81 -12.41 -37.58 -14.24
CA GLY A 81 -12.60 -38.39 -13.03
C GLY A 81 -11.86 -37.87 -11.79
N GLY A 82 -11.33 -36.65 -11.85
CA GLY A 82 -10.70 -35.99 -10.71
C GLY A 82 -11.74 -35.60 -9.66
N LEU A 83 -11.44 -35.88 -8.41
CA LEU A 83 -12.22 -35.36 -7.28
C LEU A 83 -11.97 -33.86 -7.17
N LEU A 84 -12.96 -33.11 -6.69
CA LEU A 84 -12.78 -31.71 -6.31
C LEU A 84 -13.13 -31.59 -4.83
N PRO A 85 -12.55 -30.63 -4.09
CA PRO A 85 -13.03 -30.31 -2.76
C PRO A 85 -14.54 -30.05 -2.80
N GLU A 86 -15.28 -30.58 -1.83
CA GLU A 86 -16.69 -30.22 -1.66
C GLU A 86 -16.78 -28.68 -1.51
N ASP A 87 -17.71 -28.06 -2.24
CA ASP A 87 -18.00 -26.64 -2.05
C ASP A 87 -18.37 -26.47 -0.57
N LYS A 88 -17.46 -25.89 0.23
CA LYS A 88 -17.70 -25.61 1.65
C LYS A 88 -19.08 -24.98 1.75
N ASN A 89 -19.96 -25.63 2.53
CA ASN A 89 -21.38 -25.35 2.67
C ASN A 89 -21.79 -23.95 2.24
N GLN A 90 -22.76 -23.84 1.33
CA GLN A 90 -23.35 -22.59 0.84
C GLN A 90 -23.84 -21.63 1.96
N GLN A 91 -23.90 -22.08 3.21
CA GLN A 91 -24.21 -21.32 4.42
C GLN A 91 -23.05 -20.44 4.94
N GLU A 92 -21.80 -20.69 4.54
CA GLU A 92 -20.64 -19.83 4.84
C GLU A 92 -20.08 -19.17 3.56
N LYS A 93 -20.95 -18.68 2.67
CA LYS A 93 -20.50 -17.67 1.71
C LYS A 93 -20.12 -16.44 2.51
N SER A 94 -18.82 -16.29 2.84
CA SER A 94 -18.27 -15.00 3.23
C SER A 94 -18.76 -14.01 2.19
N GLU A 95 -19.52 -12.99 2.61
CA GLU A 95 -19.98 -11.96 1.68
C GLU A 95 -18.75 -11.46 0.93
N HIS A 96 -18.76 -11.64 -0.38
CA HIS A 96 -17.62 -11.23 -1.20
C HIS A 96 -17.46 -9.72 -1.01
N PHE A 97 -16.36 -9.33 -0.37
CA PHE A 97 -16.10 -7.92 -0.12
C PHE A 97 -15.78 -7.22 -1.44
N ASP A 98 -16.72 -6.41 -1.92
CA ASP A 98 -16.51 -5.59 -3.11
C ASP A 98 -15.56 -4.44 -2.79
N SER A 99 -14.30 -4.60 -3.18
CA SER A 99 -13.25 -3.58 -2.99
C SER A 99 -13.58 -2.21 -3.60
N ASN A 100 -14.53 -2.12 -4.55
CA ASN A 100 -14.99 -0.84 -5.07
C ASN A 100 -15.74 0.01 -4.01
N CYS A 101 -16.20 -0.60 -2.92
CA CYS A 101 -16.81 0.13 -1.81
C CYS A 101 -15.80 1.04 -1.09
N ILE A 102 -14.49 0.83 -1.28
CA ILE A 102 -13.41 1.70 -0.81
C ILE A 102 -13.30 2.91 -1.74
N THR A 103 -14.34 3.74 -1.72
CA THR A 103 -14.47 4.96 -2.52
C THR A 103 -15.21 6.03 -1.71
N PRO A 104 -14.76 7.29 -1.73
CA PRO A 104 -15.53 8.38 -1.14
C PRO A 104 -17.00 8.37 -1.59
N GLY A 105 -17.90 8.62 -0.64
CA GLY A 105 -19.35 8.66 -0.89
C GLY A 105 -20.09 7.33 -0.72
N THR A 106 -19.40 6.22 -0.44
CA THR A 106 -20.07 4.94 -0.15
C THR A 106 -20.51 4.84 1.32
N PRO A 107 -21.54 4.02 1.64
CA PRO A 107 -21.93 3.73 3.02
C PRO A 107 -20.77 3.15 3.85
N PHE A 108 -19.94 2.29 3.24
CA PHE A 108 -18.76 1.71 3.87
C PHE A 108 -17.79 2.79 4.38
N MET A 109 -17.47 3.79 3.56
CA MET A 109 -16.55 4.86 3.96
C MET A 109 -17.12 5.77 5.06
N SER A 110 -18.44 5.99 5.06
CA SER A 110 -19.11 6.69 6.16
C SER A 110 -19.01 5.91 7.47
N LYS A 111 -19.30 4.60 7.42
CA LYS A 111 -19.18 3.70 8.59
C LYS A 111 -17.74 3.65 9.09
N LEU A 112 -16.75 3.54 8.19
CA LEU A 112 -15.33 3.59 8.53
C LEU A 112 -14.95 4.88 9.29
N ALA A 113 -15.42 6.03 8.82
CA ALA A 113 -15.15 7.31 9.48
C ALA A 113 -15.71 7.34 10.92
N ASP A 114 -16.93 6.86 11.13
CA ASP A 114 -17.55 6.82 12.46
C ASP A 114 -16.85 5.81 13.38
N CYS A 115 -16.49 4.64 12.86
CA CYS A 115 -15.68 3.64 13.56
C CYS A 115 -14.31 4.21 13.99
N LEU A 116 -13.63 4.95 13.11
CA LEU A 116 -12.34 5.58 13.43
C LEU A 116 -12.48 6.70 14.47
N ARG A 117 -13.54 7.52 14.40
CA ARG A 117 -13.83 8.53 15.44
C ARG A 117 -14.06 7.88 16.80
N TYR A 118 -14.81 6.78 16.85
CA TYR A 118 -14.98 5.98 18.06
C TYR A 118 -13.64 5.43 18.56
N TYR A 119 -12.86 4.79 17.68
CA TYR A 119 -11.57 4.20 18.00
C TYR A 119 -10.59 5.22 18.58
N ILE A 120 -10.48 6.41 17.97
CA ILE A 120 -9.64 7.50 18.47
C ILE A 120 -10.05 7.89 19.90
N ARG A 121 -11.35 8.15 20.14
CA ARG A 121 -11.86 8.51 21.47
C ARG A 121 -11.60 7.40 22.49
N HIS A 122 -11.84 6.16 22.11
CA HIS A 122 -11.60 5.00 22.95
C HIS A 122 -10.11 4.88 23.32
N ARG A 123 -9.19 5.03 22.36
CA ARG A 123 -7.74 4.99 22.60
C ARG A 123 -7.25 6.16 23.44
N MET A 124 -7.77 7.37 23.24
CA MET A 124 -7.47 8.52 24.12
C MET A 124 -7.91 8.26 25.57
N ASN A 125 -9.02 7.57 25.80
CA ASN A 125 -9.50 7.27 27.15
C ASN A 125 -8.78 6.08 27.81
N SER A 126 -8.31 5.11 27.02
CA SER A 126 -7.73 3.85 27.52
C SER A 126 -6.20 3.79 27.49
N ASN A 127 -5.54 4.56 26.62
CA ASN A 127 -4.09 4.50 26.42
C ASN A 127 -3.42 5.85 26.76
N PRO A 128 -2.59 5.91 27.82
CA PRO A 128 -1.88 7.13 28.20
C PRO A 128 -1.02 7.74 27.10
N ALA A 129 -0.44 6.92 26.22
CA ALA A 129 0.41 7.40 25.12
C ALA A 129 -0.37 8.21 24.08
N TRP A 130 -1.67 7.94 23.91
CA TRP A 130 -2.55 8.67 22.99
C TRP A 130 -3.01 10.01 23.56
N ARG A 131 -3.07 10.15 24.90
CA ARG A 131 -3.46 11.40 25.57
C ARG A 131 -2.44 12.52 25.41
N ALA A 132 -1.16 12.16 25.22
CA ALA A 132 -0.06 13.10 25.15
C ALA A 132 0.16 13.68 23.74
N ILE A 133 -0.61 13.27 22.74
CA ILE A 133 -0.41 13.66 21.34
C ILE A 133 -1.67 14.29 20.76
N LYS A 134 -1.48 15.13 19.74
CA LYS A 134 -2.56 15.60 18.87
C LYS A 134 -2.93 14.48 17.88
N ILE A 135 -4.22 14.29 17.64
CA ILE A 135 -4.71 13.32 16.66
C ILE A 135 -5.58 14.06 15.66
N ILE A 136 -5.29 13.89 14.37
CA ILE A 136 -6.06 14.48 13.27
C ILE A 136 -6.58 13.35 12.40
N LEU A 137 -7.90 13.33 12.18
CA LEU A 137 -8.55 12.44 11.21
C LEU A 137 -9.02 13.28 10.03
N SER A 138 -8.50 12.97 8.84
CA SER A 138 -8.98 13.51 7.57
C SER A 138 -9.70 12.38 6.83
N ASP A 139 -11.03 12.32 6.99
CA ASP A 139 -11.86 11.27 6.39
C ASP A 139 -12.11 11.50 4.89
N ALA A 140 -12.88 10.60 4.28
CA ALA A 140 -13.17 10.60 2.84
C ALA A 140 -14.03 11.78 2.36
N ASN A 141 -14.66 12.54 3.27
CA ASN A 141 -15.42 13.74 2.90
C ASN A 141 -14.49 14.95 2.67
N VAL A 142 -13.25 14.90 3.16
CA VAL A 142 -12.25 15.92 2.85
C VAL A 142 -11.66 15.60 1.47
N PRO A 143 -11.79 16.47 0.45
CA PRO A 143 -11.26 16.21 -0.88
C PRO A 143 -9.74 16.00 -0.90
N GLY A 144 -9.26 15.28 -1.91
CA GLY A 144 -7.84 14.96 -2.13
C GLY A 144 -7.47 13.53 -1.76
N GLU A 145 -6.37 13.06 -2.34
CA GLU A 145 -5.76 11.77 -2.02
C GLU A 145 -5.09 11.84 -0.65
N GLY A 146 -5.08 10.74 0.11
CA GLY A 146 -4.58 10.69 1.48
C GLY A 146 -3.12 11.14 1.58
N GLU A 147 -2.27 10.68 0.67
CA GLU A 147 -0.87 11.10 0.59
C GLU A 147 -0.73 12.61 0.35
N HIS A 148 -1.50 13.17 -0.60
CA HIS A 148 -1.46 14.60 -0.90
C HIS A 148 -2.01 15.46 0.23
N LYS A 149 -3.03 15.00 0.98
CA LYS A 149 -3.49 15.67 2.21
C LYS A 149 -2.40 15.74 3.27
N ILE A 150 -1.64 14.66 3.45
CA ILE A 150 -0.51 14.62 4.39
C ILE A 150 0.59 15.59 3.91
N MET A 151 0.96 15.54 2.63
CA MET A 151 2.00 16.43 2.09
C MET A 151 1.59 17.90 2.16
N ASP A 152 0.31 18.23 1.91
CA ASP A 152 -0.25 19.56 2.11
C ASP A 152 -0.15 20.01 3.56
N TYR A 153 -0.46 19.12 4.51
CA TYR A 153 -0.32 19.43 5.94
C TYR A 153 1.14 19.74 6.29
N ILE A 154 2.09 18.91 5.86
CA ILE A 154 3.52 19.10 6.12
C ILE A 154 4.01 20.42 5.52
N ARG A 155 3.68 20.73 4.25
CA ARG A 155 4.05 22.00 3.62
C ARG A 155 3.50 23.21 4.38
N ARG A 156 2.24 23.16 4.80
CA ARG A 156 1.61 24.26 5.55
C ARG A 156 2.22 24.43 6.94
N GLN A 157 2.60 23.33 7.60
CA GLN A 157 3.33 23.37 8.88
C GLN A 157 4.71 23.99 8.69
N ARG A 158 5.50 23.53 7.71
CA ARG A 158 6.83 24.06 7.40
C ARG A 158 6.83 25.57 7.12
N ALA A 159 5.76 26.08 6.51
CA ALA A 159 5.59 27.51 6.23
C ALA A 159 5.26 28.36 7.47
N GLN A 160 4.93 27.74 8.63
CA GLN A 160 4.65 28.49 9.85
C GLN A 160 5.95 28.93 10.54
N PRO A 161 6.00 30.15 11.12
CA PRO A 161 7.18 30.65 11.83
C PRO A 161 7.60 29.83 13.06
N ASP A 162 6.65 29.14 13.69
CA ASP A 162 6.84 28.33 14.90
C ASP A 162 7.11 26.84 14.59
N HIS A 163 7.24 26.47 13.31
CA HIS A 163 7.61 25.12 12.90
C HIS A 163 8.98 24.74 13.46
N ASP A 164 9.05 23.55 14.04
CA ASP A 164 10.31 22.94 14.47
C ASP A 164 10.96 22.26 13.24
N PRO A 165 12.05 22.81 12.68
CA PRO A 165 12.69 22.27 11.48
C PRO A 165 13.33 20.89 11.72
N ASN A 166 13.46 20.47 12.98
CA ASN A 166 13.96 19.14 13.36
C ASN A 166 12.83 18.17 13.69
N THR A 167 11.59 18.46 13.29
CA THR A 167 10.47 17.53 13.42
C THR A 167 10.77 16.24 12.66
N HIS A 168 10.65 15.11 13.35
CA HIS A 168 10.85 13.78 12.76
C HIS A 168 9.51 13.24 12.22
N HIS A 169 9.46 13.04 10.91
CA HIS A 169 8.27 12.56 10.20
C HIS A 169 8.39 11.07 9.92
N VAL A 170 7.33 10.33 10.21
CA VAL A 170 7.18 8.92 9.82
C VAL A 170 5.87 8.77 9.05
N LEU A 171 5.97 8.44 7.77
CA LEU A 171 4.84 8.22 6.88
C LEU A 171 4.61 6.72 6.67
N CYS A 172 3.40 6.24 6.87
CA CYS A 172 3.04 4.84 6.61
C CYS A 172 2.42 4.70 5.22
N GLY A 173 2.99 3.85 4.37
CA GLY A 173 2.40 3.49 3.07
C GLY A 173 3.36 2.70 2.18
N ALA A 174 2.83 2.02 1.17
CA ALA A 174 3.57 1.08 0.32
C ALA A 174 3.91 1.63 -1.08
N ASP A 175 3.32 2.74 -1.48
CA ASP A 175 3.47 3.30 -2.82
C ASP A 175 4.88 3.90 -3.01
N ALA A 176 5.41 3.75 -4.23
CA ALA A 176 6.73 4.27 -4.58
C ALA A 176 6.75 5.80 -4.59
N ASP A 177 5.63 6.42 -4.94
CA ASP A 177 5.43 7.87 -5.01
C ASP A 177 5.70 8.54 -3.66
N LEU A 178 5.52 7.81 -2.54
CA LEU A 178 5.82 8.32 -1.20
C LEU A 178 7.30 8.67 -1.00
N ILE A 179 8.22 8.00 -1.69
CA ILE A 179 9.66 8.34 -1.66
C ILE A 179 9.88 9.71 -2.28
N MET A 180 9.27 9.93 -3.47
CA MET A 180 9.36 11.19 -4.19
C MET A 180 8.70 12.33 -3.42
N LEU A 181 7.51 12.08 -2.86
CA LEU A 181 6.81 13.05 -2.03
C LEU A 181 7.58 13.36 -0.74
N GLY A 182 8.22 12.36 -0.14
CA GLY A 182 9.09 12.53 1.03
C GLY A 182 10.28 13.45 0.73
N LEU A 183 10.96 13.25 -0.40
CA LEU A 183 12.03 14.13 -0.88
C LEU A 183 11.54 15.56 -1.12
N ALA A 184 10.41 15.71 -1.84
CA ALA A 184 9.80 17.00 -2.17
C ALA A 184 9.28 17.79 -0.94
N THR A 185 9.25 17.19 0.25
CA THR A 185 8.97 17.95 1.48
C THR A 185 10.16 18.80 1.93
N HIS A 186 11.38 18.44 1.51
CA HIS A 186 12.64 18.98 2.01
C HIS A 186 12.78 18.93 3.54
N GLU A 187 12.02 18.08 4.23
CA GLU A 187 12.19 17.86 5.67
C GLU A 187 13.39 16.92 5.90
N PRO A 188 14.40 17.33 6.69
CA PRO A 188 15.63 16.57 6.84
C PRO A 188 15.42 15.21 7.52
N TYR A 189 14.42 15.09 8.40
CA TYR A 189 14.13 13.88 9.16
C TYR A 189 12.83 13.23 8.70
N PHE A 190 12.82 12.69 7.49
CA PHE A 190 11.67 11.99 6.93
C PHE A 190 11.95 10.49 6.76
N THR A 191 11.02 9.65 7.21
CA THR A 191 11.11 8.19 7.10
C THR A 191 9.78 7.61 6.64
N ILE A 192 9.82 6.61 5.77
CA ILE A 192 8.63 5.85 5.36
C ILE A 192 8.67 4.49 6.06
N ILE A 193 7.55 4.08 6.65
CA ILE A 193 7.35 2.73 7.18
C ILE A 193 6.41 1.96 6.24
N ARG A 194 6.80 0.74 5.89
CA ARG A 194 6.01 -0.16 5.03
C ARG A 194 6.24 -1.61 5.40
N GLU A 195 5.32 -2.47 4.99
CA GLU A 195 5.51 -3.92 5.11
C GLU A 195 6.64 -4.40 4.19
N GLU A 196 7.43 -5.36 4.66
CA GLU A 196 8.49 -6.00 3.90
C GLU A 196 7.89 -6.78 2.72
N PHE A 197 8.24 -6.37 1.50
CA PHE A 197 7.86 -7.13 0.31
C PHE A 197 8.74 -8.38 0.19
N LYS A 198 8.12 -9.56 0.30
CA LYS A 198 8.79 -10.85 0.10
C LYS A 198 8.39 -11.41 -1.28
N PRO A 199 9.26 -11.35 -2.29
CA PRO A 199 8.95 -11.91 -3.60
C PRO A 199 8.78 -13.44 -3.51
N ASN A 200 8.00 -14.00 -4.44
CA ASN A 200 7.86 -15.45 -4.63
C ASN A 200 7.33 -16.22 -3.40
N LYS A 201 6.52 -15.59 -2.54
CA LYS A 201 5.77 -16.33 -1.51
C LYS A 201 4.91 -17.40 -2.19
N PRO A 202 4.97 -18.68 -1.76
CA PRO A 202 4.17 -19.73 -2.36
C PRO A 202 2.69 -19.45 -2.09
N ARG A 203 1.88 -19.43 -3.15
CA ARG A 203 0.44 -19.20 -3.07
C ARG A 203 -0.30 -20.53 -3.18
N PRO A 204 -1.39 -20.73 -2.41
CA PRO A 204 -2.23 -21.92 -2.57
C PRO A 204 -2.93 -21.88 -3.93
N CYS A 205 -3.05 -23.04 -4.56
CA CYS A 205 -3.80 -23.22 -5.80
C CYS A 205 -5.25 -22.77 -5.61
N ASP A 206 -5.76 -21.93 -6.51
CA ASP A 206 -7.12 -21.36 -6.45
C ASP A 206 -8.24 -22.43 -6.54
N ILE A 207 -7.93 -23.64 -7.02
CA ILE A 207 -8.91 -24.74 -7.18
C ILE A 207 -8.91 -25.68 -5.99
N CYS A 208 -7.75 -26.23 -5.62
CA CYS A 208 -7.65 -27.28 -4.59
C CYS A 208 -7.09 -26.78 -3.24
N GLY A 209 -6.57 -25.55 -3.18
CA GLY A 209 -5.99 -24.94 -1.99
C GLY A 209 -4.62 -25.49 -1.57
N GLN A 210 -4.00 -26.39 -2.35
CA GLN A 210 -2.68 -26.95 -2.05
C GLN A 210 -1.55 -26.07 -2.61
N LEU A 211 -0.36 -26.17 -2.02
CA LEU A 211 0.85 -25.48 -2.48
C LEU A 211 1.61 -26.32 -3.51
N GLY A 212 2.49 -25.66 -4.29
CA GLY A 212 3.45 -26.34 -5.17
C GLY A 212 3.01 -26.54 -6.61
N HIS A 213 1.86 -26.01 -7.01
CA HIS A 213 1.41 -26.00 -8.41
C HIS A 213 0.46 -24.82 -8.67
N ASP A 214 0.35 -24.42 -9.93
CA ASP A 214 -0.59 -23.39 -10.37
C ASP A 214 -1.96 -23.96 -10.75
N MET A 215 -2.96 -23.09 -10.87
CA MET A 215 -4.33 -23.45 -11.25
C MET A 215 -4.40 -24.32 -12.52
N LYS A 216 -3.54 -24.06 -13.51
CA LYS A 216 -3.48 -24.79 -14.79
C LYS A 216 -2.94 -26.22 -14.66
N GLU A 217 -2.20 -26.50 -13.60
CA GLU A 217 -1.56 -27.79 -13.33
C GLU A 217 -2.35 -28.62 -12.30
N CYS A 218 -3.48 -28.09 -11.83
CA CYS A 218 -4.28 -28.72 -10.79
C CYS A 218 -4.93 -30.01 -11.28
N LYS A 219 -4.70 -31.10 -10.55
CA LYS A 219 -5.31 -32.42 -10.81
C LYS A 219 -6.54 -32.72 -9.93
N GLY A 220 -6.98 -31.76 -9.11
CA GLY A 220 -8.15 -31.88 -8.24
C GLY A 220 -7.97 -32.69 -6.95
N ILE A 221 -6.84 -33.39 -6.77
CA ILE A 221 -6.62 -34.33 -5.67
C ILE A 221 -7.01 -33.73 -4.31
N ALA A 222 -7.83 -34.46 -3.54
CA ALA A 222 -8.26 -34.04 -2.21
C ALA A 222 -7.05 -33.86 -1.29
N LYS A 223 -7.04 -32.76 -0.53
CA LYS A 223 -6.01 -32.50 0.48
C LYS A 223 -6.06 -33.61 1.55
N GLU A 224 -4.93 -34.23 1.86
CA GLU A 224 -4.84 -35.13 3.02
C GLU A 224 -5.17 -34.35 4.30
N LYS A 225 -6.11 -34.86 5.11
CA LYS A 225 -6.52 -34.21 6.36
C LYS A 225 -5.32 -34.10 7.30
N PHE A 226 -5.00 -32.89 7.75
CA PHE A 226 -4.00 -32.69 8.79
C PHE A 226 -4.66 -32.70 10.18
N GLY A 227 -4.41 -33.73 10.99
CA GLY A 227 -4.99 -33.86 12.34
C GLY A 227 -6.48 -34.24 12.36
N LYS A 228 -7.14 -34.08 13.52
CA LYS A 228 -8.54 -34.54 13.75
C LYS A 228 -9.61 -33.72 13.02
N HIS A 229 -9.32 -32.45 12.68
CA HIS A 229 -10.28 -31.52 12.08
C HIS A 229 -9.80 -30.86 10.79
N ASP A 230 -8.81 -31.43 10.10
CA ASP A 230 -8.08 -30.77 9.00
C ASP A 230 -7.58 -29.38 9.43
N GLU A 231 -6.80 -29.37 10.51
CA GLU A 231 -6.18 -28.16 11.03
C GLU A 231 -5.48 -27.44 9.88
N LEU A 232 -5.87 -26.19 9.63
CA LEU A 232 -5.29 -25.36 8.60
C LEU A 232 -3.79 -25.22 8.87
N ILE A 233 -2.97 -25.98 8.13
CA ILE A 233 -1.51 -25.75 8.01
C ILE A 233 -1.26 -24.27 7.67
N ALA A 234 -2.21 -23.62 7.00
CA ALA A 234 -2.21 -22.19 6.71
C ALA A 234 -1.87 -21.36 7.97
N ALA A 235 -2.48 -21.65 9.12
CA ALA A 235 -2.21 -20.92 10.38
C ALA A 235 -0.77 -21.05 10.91
N LYS A 236 -0.04 -22.12 10.54
CA LYS A 236 1.37 -22.36 10.93
C LYS A 236 2.39 -21.80 9.94
N ASN A 237 1.99 -21.47 8.71
CA ASN A 237 2.89 -20.98 7.66
C ASN A 237 2.79 -19.47 7.40
N TYR A 238 1.90 -18.77 8.09
CA TYR A 238 1.84 -17.31 8.03
C TYR A 238 3.01 -16.72 8.82
N GLY A 239 4.08 -16.36 8.10
CA GLY A 239 5.21 -15.66 8.71
C GLY A 239 4.78 -14.33 9.31
N GLU A 240 5.45 -13.91 10.38
CA GLU A 240 5.19 -12.60 11.01
C GLU A 240 5.33 -11.46 9.98
N THR A 241 4.35 -10.55 9.97
CA THR A 241 4.40 -9.30 9.20
C THR A 241 5.57 -8.47 9.70
N ARG A 242 6.60 -8.27 8.86
CA ARG A 242 7.75 -7.43 9.17
C ARG A 242 7.57 -6.06 8.55
N TYR A 243 7.98 -5.02 9.27
CA TYR A 243 8.02 -3.66 8.77
C TYR A 243 9.46 -3.23 8.53
N ILE A 244 9.66 -2.46 7.48
CA ILE A 244 10.93 -1.84 7.13
C ILE A 244 10.79 -0.32 7.14
N PHE A 245 11.92 0.36 7.38
CA PHE A 245 12.01 1.82 7.34
C PHE A 245 12.86 2.25 6.14
N VAL A 246 12.28 3.07 5.27
CA VAL A 246 13.00 3.76 4.19
C VAL A 246 13.33 5.17 4.70
N ARG A 247 14.60 5.41 5.03
CA ARG A 247 15.08 6.69 5.57
C ARG A 247 15.41 7.64 4.43
N ILE A 248 14.57 8.67 4.24
CA ILE A 248 14.80 9.67 3.19
C ILE A 248 16.07 10.47 3.46
N SER A 249 16.42 10.71 4.73
CA SER A 249 17.69 11.33 5.10
C SER A 249 18.91 10.59 4.54
N VAL A 250 18.91 9.26 4.63
CA VAL A 250 19.98 8.42 4.08
C VAL A 250 19.94 8.44 2.56
N LEU A 251 18.75 8.35 1.95
CA LEU A 251 18.62 8.45 0.49
C LEU A 251 19.19 9.77 -0.04
N ARG A 252 18.98 10.89 0.67
CA ARG A 252 19.55 12.20 0.30
C ARG A 252 21.08 12.20 0.30
N GLU A 253 21.72 11.45 1.20
CA GLU A 253 23.18 11.28 1.18
C GLU A 253 23.66 10.50 -0.06
N TYR A 254 22.92 9.46 -0.46
CA TYR A 254 23.19 8.74 -1.71
C TYR A 254 22.98 9.64 -2.93
N LEU A 255 21.85 10.35 -2.98
CA LEU A 255 21.56 11.30 -4.06
C LEU A 255 22.57 12.43 -4.13
N TYR A 256 23.10 12.92 -3.00
CA TYR A 256 24.19 13.88 -3.01
C TYR A 256 25.37 13.35 -3.81
N ARG A 257 25.84 12.13 -3.50
CA ARG A 257 26.96 11.52 -4.23
C ARG A 257 26.64 11.25 -5.69
N ASP A 258 25.41 10.82 -5.97
CA ASP A 258 24.98 10.46 -7.32
C ASP A 258 24.67 11.67 -8.20
N LEU A 259 24.33 12.82 -7.62
CA LEU A 259 23.95 14.05 -8.34
C LEU A 259 25.02 15.14 -8.31
N GLU A 260 26.02 15.05 -7.42
CA GLU A 260 27.12 16.01 -7.36
C GLU A 260 27.86 16.07 -8.70
N ILE A 261 28.15 17.30 -9.12
CA ILE A 261 28.83 17.61 -10.37
C ILE A 261 30.20 18.19 -10.01
N HIS A 262 31.28 17.54 -10.44
CA HIS A 262 32.65 17.88 -10.06
C HIS A 262 33.38 18.85 -11.01
N TYR A 263 32.77 19.21 -12.15
CA TYR A 263 33.32 20.25 -13.03
C TYR A 263 32.67 21.61 -12.75
N GLN A 264 33.28 22.66 -13.27
CA GLN A 264 32.86 24.03 -12.99
C GLN A 264 31.54 24.35 -13.68
N LEU A 265 30.48 24.49 -12.88
CA LEU A 265 29.18 24.97 -13.33
C LEU A 265 29.18 26.51 -13.39
N PRO A 266 28.36 27.11 -14.29
CA PRO A 266 28.19 28.56 -14.36
C PRO A 266 27.38 29.14 -13.18
N PHE A 267 26.96 28.30 -12.23
CA PHE A 267 26.19 28.65 -11.04
C PHE A 267 26.64 27.80 -9.84
N GLN A 268 26.23 28.23 -8.64
CA GLN A 268 26.47 27.45 -7.42
C GLN A 268 25.56 26.23 -7.39
N TRP A 269 26.15 25.04 -7.24
CA TRP A 269 25.39 23.79 -7.10
C TRP A 269 24.64 23.74 -5.75
N ASP A 270 23.40 23.27 -5.79
CA ASP A 270 22.48 23.19 -4.65
C ASP A 270 21.82 21.81 -4.64
N LEU A 271 22.02 21.05 -3.55
CA LEU A 271 21.45 19.72 -3.39
C LEU A 271 19.91 19.73 -3.44
N GLU A 272 19.25 20.72 -2.85
CA GLU A 272 17.78 20.74 -2.81
C GLU A 272 17.21 20.88 -4.22
N ARG A 273 17.83 21.72 -5.05
CA ARG A 273 17.45 21.87 -6.46
C ARG A 273 17.76 20.61 -7.28
N ALA A 274 18.91 19.98 -7.05
CA ALA A 274 19.25 18.73 -7.72
C ALA A 274 18.27 17.60 -7.35
N ILE A 275 17.79 17.56 -6.10
CA ILE A 275 16.75 16.62 -5.66
C ILE A 275 15.42 16.90 -6.37
N ASP A 276 15.01 18.16 -6.50
CA ASP A 276 13.80 18.53 -7.25
C ASP A 276 13.86 18.08 -8.71
N ASP A 277 15.01 18.31 -9.35
CA ASP A 277 15.28 17.85 -10.71
C ASP A 277 15.23 16.32 -10.81
N TRP A 278 15.80 15.61 -9.83
CA TRP A 278 15.77 14.15 -9.78
C TRP A 278 14.35 13.59 -9.60
N VAL A 279 13.56 14.20 -8.71
CA VAL A 279 12.14 13.85 -8.54
C VAL A 279 11.38 14.08 -9.85
N PHE A 280 11.62 15.20 -10.52
CA PHE A 280 11.01 15.50 -11.82
C PHE A 280 11.42 14.48 -12.89
N MET A 281 12.69 14.10 -12.97
CA MET A 281 13.18 13.07 -13.88
C MET A 281 12.48 11.73 -13.67
N CYS A 282 12.22 11.35 -12.41
CA CYS A 282 11.51 10.11 -12.11
C CYS A 282 10.09 10.07 -12.70
N PHE A 283 9.44 11.22 -12.91
CA PHE A 283 8.12 11.27 -13.56
C PHE A 283 8.16 10.78 -15.01
N PHE A 284 9.30 10.88 -15.71
CA PHE A 284 9.44 10.37 -17.09
C PHE A 284 9.48 8.85 -17.17
N VAL A 285 9.94 8.20 -16.10
CA VAL A 285 10.03 6.73 -16.03
C VAL A 285 8.65 6.12 -15.78
N GLY A 286 7.78 6.85 -15.08
CA GLY A 286 6.37 6.49 -14.94
C GLY A 286 5.76 7.12 -13.69
N ASN A 287 4.48 7.48 -13.79
CA ASN A 287 3.68 7.94 -12.67
C ASN A 287 2.21 7.61 -12.93
N ASP A 288 1.34 7.86 -11.97
CA ASP A 288 -0.08 7.55 -12.08
C ASP A 288 -0.86 8.39 -13.11
N PHE A 289 -0.29 9.52 -13.56
CA PHE A 289 -0.99 10.51 -14.38
C PHE A 289 -0.59 10.47 -15.86
N LEU A 290 0.62 9.98 -16.16
CA LEU A 290 1.17 9.90 -17.51
C LEU A 290 1.56 8.46 -17.86
N PRO A 291 1.33 8.01 -19.10
CA PRO A 291 1.89 6.74 -19.56
C PRO A 291 3.42 6.80 -19.51
N HIS A 292 4.07 5.70 -19.13
CA HIS A 292 5.53 5.60 -19.17
C HIS A 292 6.03 5.78 -20.61
N LEU A 293 7.18 6.42 -20.76
CA LEU A 293 7.82 6.53 -22.07
C LEU A 293 8.34 5.14 -22.48
N PRO A 294 8.04 4.65 -23.70
CA PRO A 294 8.43 3.30 -24.12
C PRO A 294 9.94 3.03 -24.07
N SER A 295 10.77 4.08 -24.09
CA SER A 295 12.23 4.01 -24.05
C SER A 295 12.82 4.11 -22.63
N LEU A 296 11.99 4.21 -21.59
CA LEU A 296 12.41 4.42 -20.20
C LEU A 296 11.69 3.42 -19.28
N GLU A 297 12.31 2.26 -19.07
CA GLU A 297 11.85 1.28 -18.07
C GLU A 297 12.84 1.20 -16.89
N ILE A 298 12.34 1.16 -15.65
CA ILE A 298 13.18 1.04 -14.44
C ILE A 298 14.08 -0.20 -14.53
N ARG A 299 13.55 -1.31 -15.08
CA ARG A 299 14.26 -2.59 -15.23
C ARG A 299 15.43 -2.50 -16.22
N GLU A 300 15.44 -1.48 -17.07
CA GLU A 300 16.48 -1.20 -18.06
C GLU A 300 17.40 -0.04 -17.64
N ASN A 301 17.46 0.26 -16.33
CA ASN A 301 18.31 1.33 -15.76
C ASN A 301 17.96 2.74 -16.29
N ALA A 302 16.68 3.01 -16.54
CA ALA A 302 16.23 4.32 -17.02
C ALA A 302 16.62 5.50 -16.10
N ILE A 303 16.57 5.30 -14.78
CA ILE A 303 16.94 6.35 -13.81
C ILE A 303 18.42 6.72 -13.95
N ASP A 304 19.32 5.72 -14.01
CA ASP A 304 20.76 5.95 -14.18
C ASP A 304 21.06 6.66 -15.50
N ARG A 305 20.33 6.30 -16.56
CA ARG A 305 20.44 6.96 -17.86
C ARG A 305 20.04 8.43 -17.78
N LEU A 306 18.92 8.74 -17.12
CA LEU A 306 18.45 10.11 -16.95
C LEU A 306 19.43 10.95 -16.14
N ILE A 307 19.99 10.42 -15.05
CA ILE A 307 21.01 11.10 -14.24
C ILE A 307 22.25 11.45 -15.08
N ARG A 308 22.73 10.52 -15.93
CA ARG A 308 23.87 10.79 -16.81
C ARG A 308 23.57 11.95 -17.77
N ILE A 309 22.42 11.90 -18.44
CA ILE A 309 21.99 12.96 -19.38
C ILE A 309 21.86 14.31 -18.65
N TYR A 310 21.28 14.31 -17.44
CA TYR A 310 21.13 15.50 -16.61
C TYR A 310 22.46 16.12 -16.21
N LYS A 311 23.48 15.30 -15.90
CA LYS A 311 24.82 15.83 -15.64
C LYS A 311 25.44 16.37 -16.93
N ASP A 312 25.34 15.65 -18.04
CA ASP A 312 26.01 16.04 -19.28
C ASP A 312 25.51 17.37 -19.90
N ASN A 313 24.36 17.91 -19.46
CA ASN A 313 23.70 19.11 -20.03
C ASN A 313 23.37 20.16 -18.98
#